data_AF-A0A359FWK2-F1
#
_entry.id   AF-A0A359FWK2-F1
#
_cell.length_a   1.000
_cell.length_b   1.000
_cell.length_c   1.000
_cell.angle_alpha   90.00
_cell.angle_beta   90.00
_cell.angle_gamma   90.00
#
_symmetry.space_group_name_H-M   'P 1'
#
loop_
_entity.id
_entity.type
_entity.pdbx_description
1 polymer ?
#
loop_
_entity_poly.entity_id
_entity_poly.type
_entity_poly.pdbx_seq_one_letter_code
_entity_poly.pdbx_strand_id
1 'polypeptide(L)'
;MLMKRVALFLPDGVGIRNYLFSQLITKLVEQQAEVVLIASLSTKAIREAESVHGMKFEVVRLPEYKEGIREKFYRELENISRLRHFLRKLKNPTLISDHEWRRLTKYKGAAWWFYYIIRFISNFTVNYSVIKRINNKYQKMVGKSPFLNDFKSMVKDIAPDVILCTHQRALTTSPLFEAARLLGVKTVTAIYSWDNLPKARLAFRADKYLVWSDYMKDELLFYYPEIESEKVAVTGTPQFEFYRRDDLLLSREEFCRDYGFDPKHPIVCYSGGDRLTSPYDQDYLNDLADALKSLPENETVQILFRRCPVDWSKRFEPVLAKHRDIITVVDPLWAHEKDEADKWSLTYPLFADVKLLVNVARHCDLVYNVGSTMAHDYSMFDKPACYINYNPENANSGYSVQKIYNYQHFKSMPSPDAVIWINSKEEIALKVMEAVKNPGKVAPDRKAWLEKIILHPVSEASENIVKVLLN
;
A
#
# COMPACT_ATOMS: atom_id res chain seq x y z
N MET A 1 -30.31 8.46 -20.50
CA MET A 1 -29.95 8.61 -19.08
C MET A 1 -29.02 9.81 -18.98
N LEU A 2 -29.11 10.62 -17.93
CA LEU A 2 -28.13 11.68 -17.68
C LEU A 2 -26.74 11.05 -17.52
N MET A 3 -25.73 11.65 -18.17
CA MET A 3 -24.33 11.23 -18.10
C MET A 3 -23.87 11.32 -16.64
N LYS A 4 -23.45 10.20 -16.03
CA LYS A 4 -22.99 10.20 -14.63
C LYS A 4 -21.61 10.87 -14.54
N ARG A 5 -21.43 11.78 -13.58
CA ARG A 5 -20.18 12.48 -13.32
C ARG A 5 -19.50 11.92 -12.07
N VAL A 6 -18.36 11.27 -12.27
CA VAL A 6 -17.56 10.60 -11.24
C VAL A 6 -16.35 11.46 -10.91
N ALA A 7 -16.30 11.95 -9.67
CA ALA A 7 -15.13 12.64 -9.14
C ALA A 7 -14.17 11.63 -8.49
N LEU A 8 -13.02 11.39 -9.13
CA LEU A 8 -11.95 10.57 -8.58
C LEU A 8 -11.04 11.43 -7.69
N PHE A 9 -11.13 11.24 -6.38
CA PHE A 9 -10.30 11.92 -5.41
C PHE A 9 -8.99 11.16 -5.13
N LEU A 10 -7.87 11.82 -5.44
CA LEU A 10 -6.49 11.39 -5.20
C LEU A 10 -5.85 12.29 -4.13
N PRO A 11 -5.89 11.88 -2.84
CA PRO A 11 -5.35 12.70 -1.75
C PRO A 11 -3.83 12.85 -1.82
N ASP A 12 -3.15 11.81 -2.30
CA ASP A 12 -1.70 11.74 -2.49
C ASP A 12 -1.37 10.71 -3.61
N GLY A 13 -0.08 10.40 -3.78
CA GLY A 13 0.40 9.54 -4.87
C GLY A 13 0.03 8.05 -4.74
N VAL A 14 -0.55 7.62 -3.62
CA VAL A 14 -0.88 6.21 -3.34
C VAL A 14 -1.89 5.65 -4.33
N GLY A 15 -2.89 6.45 -4.70
CA GLY A 15 -3.97 6.03 -5.61
C GLY A 15 -3.58 5.96 -7.09
N ILE A 16 -2.39 6.45 -7.46
CA ILE A 16 -2.01 6.62 -8.87
C ILE A 16 -1.92 5.27 -9.59
N ARG A 17 -1.06 4.36 -9.13
CA ARG A 17 -0.94 3.03 -9.73
C ARG A 17 -2.27 2.28 -9.66
N ASN A 18 -2.91 2.30 -8.50
CA ASN A 18 -4.02 1.38 -8.20
C ASN A 18 -5.34 1.77 -8.87
N TYR A 19 -5.55 3.06 -9.16
CA TYR A 19 -6.82 3.56 -9.68
C TYR A 19 -6.66 4.51 -10.86
N LEU A 20 -5.70 5.44 -10.82
CA LEU A 20 -5.55 6.43 -11.90
C LEU A 20 -4.95 5.81 -13.17
N PHE A 21 -3.96 4.92 -13.07
CA PHE A 21 -3.36 4.24 -14.22
C PHE A 21 -4.08 2.95 -14.63
N SER A 22 -5.06 2.49 -13.85
CA SER A 22 -5.74 1.23 -14.11
C SER A 22 -6.84 1.35 -15.15
N GLN A 23 -7.42 0.23 -15.55
CA GLN A 23 -8.55 0.19 -16.49
C GLN A 23 -9.84 0.80 -15.94
N LEU A 24 -9.87 1.23 -14.66
CA LEU A 24 -11.01 1.91 -14.06
C LEU A 24 -11.44 3.14 -14.88
N ILE A 25 -10.48 3.97 -15.30
CA ILE A 25 -10.78 5.17 -16.09
C ILE A 25 -11.37 4.80 -17.44
N THR A 26 -10.70 3.90 -18.17
CA THR A 26 -11.17 3.42 -19.48
C THR A 26 -12.59 2.85 -19.38
N LYS A 27 -12.86 2.01 -18.38
CA LYS A 27 -14.18 1.40 -18.17
C LYS A 27 -15.26 2.40 -17.78
N LEU A 28 -14.93 3.45 -17.01
CA LEU A 28 -15.88 4.53 -16.73
C LEU A 28 -16.26 5.27 -18.02
N VAL A 29 -15.27 5.59 -18.86
CA VAL A 29 -15.51 6.28 -20.15
C VAL A 29 -16.30 5.40 -21.12
N GLU A 30 -16.03 4.09 -21.19
CA GLU A 30 -16.81 3.13 -21.98
C GLU A 30 -18.29 3.09 -21.56
N GLN A 31 -18.58 3.29 -20.27
CA GLN A 31 -19.94 3.41 -19.73
C GLN A 31 -20.53 4.82 -19.85
N GLN A 32 -19.90 5.69 -20.65
CA GLN A 32 -20.32 7.09 -20.84
C GLN A 32 -20.38 7.88 -19.52
N ALA A 33 -19.50 7.57 -18.56
CA ALA A 33 -19.33 8.40 -17.38
C ALA A 33 -18.26 9.46 -17.61
N GLU A 34 -18.51 10.67 -17.11
CA GLU A 34 -17.51 11.73 -17.09
C GLU A 34 -16.61 11.58 -15.86
N VAL A 35 -15.30 11.70 -16.05
CA VAL A 35 -14.32 11.58 -14.97
C VAL A 35 -13.67 12.93 -14.69
N VAL A 36 -13.86 13.42 -13.46
CA VAL A 36 -13.19 14.63 -12.94
C VAL A 36 -12.19 14.19 -11.88
N LEU A 37 -10.97 14.74 -11.91
CA LEU A 37 -9.97 14.47 -10.89
C LEU A 37 -10.01 15.55 -9.81
N ILE A 38 -10.22 15.15 -8.56
CA ILE A 38 -9.92 15.99 -7.41
C ILE A 38 -8.52 15.57 -6.93
N ALA A 39 -7.49 16.37 -7.16
CA ALA A 39 -6.12 15.88 -7.05
C ALA A 39 -5.15 16.87 -6.41
N SER A 40 -4.37 16.38 -5.44
CA SER A 40 -3.14 17.01 -4.95
C SER A 40 -1.92 16.42 -5.67
N LEU A 41 -1.95 16.40 -7.00
CA LEU A 41 -0.92 15.78 -7.85
C LEU A 41 -0.15 16.82 -8.67
N SER A 42 1.07 16.51 -9.10
CA SER A 42 1.82 17.42 -9.96
C SER A 42 1.22 17.45 -11.36
N THR A 43 1.44 18.55 -12.10
CA THR A 43 1.03 18.65 -13.50
C THR A 43 1.67 17.54 -14.36
N LYS A 44 2.86 17.06 -13.99
CA LYS A 44 3.52 15.93 -14.67
C LYS A 44 2.78 14.61 -14.44
N ALA A 45 2.41 14.31 -13.19
CA ALA A 45 1.62 13.12 -12.87
C ALA A 45 0.29 13.08 -13.63
N ILE A 46 -0.38 14.25 -13.71
CA ILE A 46 -1.63 14.40 -14.47
C ILE A 46 -1.39 14.13 -15.95
N ARG A 47 -0.39 14.79 -16.56
CA ARG A 47 -0.06 14.60 -17.99
C ARG A 47 0.31 13.16 -18.33
N GLU A 48 0.99 12.47 -17.43
CA GLU A 48 1.30 11.05 -17.62
C GLU A 48 0.02 10.21 -17.62
N ALA A 49 -0.89 10.43 -16.66
CA ALA A 49 -2.19 9.75 -16.65
C ALA A 49 -3.01 10.06 -17.91
N GLU A 50 -3.02 11.31 -18.37
CA GLU A 50 -3.64 11.70 -19.64
C GLU A 50 -3.06 10.95 -20.83
N SER A 51 -1.73 10.76 -20.85
CA SER A 51 -1.05 9.98 -21.89
C SER A 51 -1.38 8.49 -21.82
N VAL A 52 -1.53 7.92 -20.62
CA VAL A 52 -1.91 6.51 -20.42
C VAL A 52 -3.31 6.24 -20.98
N HIS A 53 -4.23 7.18 -20.79
CA HIS A 53 -5.64 7.03 -21.21
C HIS A 53 -5.97 7.65 -22.58
N GLY A 54 -5.07 8.43 -23.15
CA GLY A 54 -5.33 9.16 -24.39
C GLY A 54 -6.42 10.22 -24.26
N MET A 55 -6.64 10.76 -23.06
CA MET A 55 -7.68 11.76 -22.78
C MET A 55 -7.18 12.87 -21.86
N LYS A 56 -7.87 14.02 -21.89
CA LYS A 56 -7.63 15.11 -20.94
C LYS A 56 -8.55 15.00 -19.73
N PHE A 57 -8.05 15.33 -18.55
CA PHE A 57 -8.86 15.36 -17.34
C PHE A 57 -9.23 16.80 -17.00
N GLU A 58 -10.49 17.00 -16.61
CA GLU A 58 -10.82 18.12 -15.74
C GLU A 58 -10.17 17.86 -14.38
N VAL A 59 -9.31 18.78 -13.93
CA VAL A 59 -8.61 18.66 -12.65
C VAL A 59 -8.98 19.80 -11.74
N VAL A 60 -9.51 19.47 -10.57
CA VAL A 60 -9.83 20.40 -9.51
C VAL A 60 -8.86 20.21 -8.35
N ARG A 61 -8.25 21.31 -7.92
CA ARG A 61 -7.33 21.35 -6.78
C ARG A 61 -8.11 21.32 -5.48
N LEU A 62 -7.55 20.66 -4.47
CA LEU A 62 -8.15 20.68 -3.14
C LEU A 62 -7.99 22.08 -2.51
N PRO A 63 -9.05 22.58 -1.84
CA PRO A 63 -8.92 23.72 -0.94
C PRO A 63 -7.90 23.44 0.17
N GLU A 64 -7.29 24.50 0.69
CA GLU A 64 -6.46 24.38 1.87
C GLU A 64 -7.27 23.85 3.06
N TYR A 65 -6.65 22.98 3.85
CA TYR A 65 -7.25 22.48 5.06
C TYR A 65 -6.21 22.37 6.17
N LYS A 66 -6.51 23.04 7.29
CA LYS A 66 -5.73 22.94 8.50
C LYS A 66 -6.58 22.39 9.63
N GLU A 67 -6.28 21.16 10.03
CA GLU A 67 -6.97 20.51 11.13
C GLU A 67 -6.83 21.31 12.43
N GLY A 68 -7.96 21.61 13.08
CA GLY A 68 -7.99 22.31 14.36
C GLY A 68 -7.49 21.42 15.51
N ILE A 69 -7.00 22.03 16.59
CA ILE A 69 -6.49 21.29 17.77
C ILE A 69 -7.55 20.35 18.36
N ARG A 70 -8.82 20.77 18.39
CA ARG A 70 -9.94 19.96 18.89
C ARG A 70 -10.29 18.80 17.96
N GLU A 71 -10.27 19.04 16.64
CA GLU A 71 -10.45 18.00 15.63
C GLU A 71 -9.37 16.93 15.79
N LYS A 72 -8.10 17.37 15.80
CA LYS A 72 -6.94 16.52 16.03
C LYS A 72 -7.05 15.72 17.32
N PHE A 73 -7.46 16.36 18.41
CA PHE A 73 -7.61 15.68 19.71
C PHE A 73 -8.58 14.51 19.63
N TYR A 74 -9.77 14.71 19.07
CA TYR A 74 -10.75 13.64 18.96
C TYR A 74 -10.33 12.55 17.95
N ARG A 75 -9.70 12.91 16.83
CA ARG A 75 -9.20 11.95 15.85
C ARG A 75 -8.12 11.03 16.43
N GLU A 76 -7.12 11.62 17.08
CA GLU A 76 -6.01 10.86 17.70
C GLU A 76 -6.51 10.02 18.89
N LEU A 77 -7.44 10.56 19.69
CA LEU A 77 -8.04 9.82 20.80
C LEU A 77 -8.88 8.63 20.29
N GLU A 78 -9.65 8.80 19.22
CA GLU A 78 -10.42 7.73 18.59
C GLU A 78 -9.50 6.60 18.11
N ASN A 79 -8.45 6.95 17.35
CA ASN A 79 -7.51 5.98 16.81
C ASN A 79 -6.81 5.17 17.92
N ILE A 80 -6.23 5.84 18.93
CA ILE A 80 -5.53 5.15 20.02
C ILE A 80 -6.50 4.33 20.89
N SER A 81 -7.71 4.83 21.13
CA SER A 81 -8.74 4.07 21.88
C SER A 81 -9.15 2.81 21.14
N ARG A 82 -9.32 2.88 19.82
CA ARG A 82 -9.64 1.74 18.95
C ARG A 82 -8.50 0.73 18.91
N LEU A 83 -7.26 1.19 18.73
CA LEU A 83 -6.08 0.33 18.81
C LEU A 83 -6.01 -0.41 20.15
N ARG A 84 -6.27 0.27 21.28
CA ARG A 84 -6.30 -0.37 22.61
C ARG A 84 -7.46 -1.35 22.79
N HIS A 85 -8.62 -1.04 22.25
CA HIS A 85 -9.76 -1.96 22.24
C HIS A 85 -9.38 -3.28 21.57
N PHE A 86 -8.82 -3.21 20.36
CA PHE A 86 -8.44 -4.40 19.60
C PHE A 86 -7.17 -5.08 20.11
N LEU A 87 -6.23 -4.34 20.70
CA LEU A 87 -5.12 -4.90 21.46
C LEU A 87 -5.61 -5.84 22.56
N ARG A 88 -6.61 -5.42 23.35
CA ARG A 88 -7.19 -6.25 24.42
C ARG A 88 -7.96 -7.45 23.85
N LYS A 89 -8.69 -7.25 22.75
CA LYS A 89 -9.51 -8.29 22.12
C LYS A 89 -8.68 -9.37 21.44
N LEU A 90 -7.66 -8.98 20.68
CA LEU A 90 -6.81 -9.87 19.87
C LEU A 90 -5.57 -10.37 20.62
N LYS A 91 -5.21 -9.74 21.74
CA LYS A 91 -4.00 -10.04 22.52
C LYS A 91 -2.71 -9.99 21.68
N ASN A 92 -2.69 -9.16 20.63
CA ASN A 92 -1.53 -8.98 19.76
C ASN A 92 -0.85 -7.62 20.05
N PRO A 93 0.33 -7.61 20.70
CA PRO A 93 1.03 -6.37 21.07
C PRO A 93 1.49 -5.57 19.85
N THR A 94 1.62 -6.20 18.68
CA THR A 94 2.10 -5.53 17.47
C THR A 94 1.10 -4.55 16.85
N LEU A 95 -0.19 -4.60 17.27
CA LEU A 95 -1.23 -3.65 16.86
C LEU A 95 -0.90 -2.22 17.24
N ILE A 96 -0.23 -2.02 18.37
CA ILE A 96 0.30 -0.71 18.76
C ILE A 96 1.81 -0.79 18.63
N SER A 97 2.31 -0.48 17.44
CA SER A 97 3.74 -0.58 17.17
C SER A 97 4.54 0.30 18.15
N ASP A 98 5.68 -0.21 18.63
CA ASP A 98 6.66 0.58 19.39
C ASP A 98 7.07 1.86 18.65
N HIS A 99 6.92 1.91 17.33
CA HIS A 99 7.21 3.09 16.52
C HIS A 99 6.23 4.24 16.79
N GLU A 100 4.93 3.97 16.94
CA GLU A 100 3.95 4.99 17.30
C GLU A 100 4.22 5.53 18.71
N TRP A 101 4.66 4.69 19.64
CA TRP A 101 5.08 5.12 20.97
C TRP A 101 6.41 5.88 20.97
N ARG A 102 7.40 5.45 20.17
CA ARG A 102 8.69 6.13 20.01
C ARG A 102 8.58 7.47 19.26
N ARG A 103 7.56 7.69 18.44
CA ARG A 103 7.29 9.03 17.89
C ARG A 103 6.87 10.01 18.97
N LEU A 104 6.19 9.57 20.03
CA LEU A 104 5.75 10.46 21.10
C LEU A 104 6.91 10.98 21.96
N THR A 105 7.97 10.20 22.12
CA THR A 105 9.19 10.64 22.82
C THR A 105 10.00 11.68 22.03
N LYS A 106 9.69 11.88 20.73
CA LYS A 106 10.32 12.94 19.92
C LYS A 106 9.70 14.32 20.16
N TYR A 107 8.45 14.40 20.62
CA TYR A 107 7.80 15.68 20.88
C TYR A 107 8.31 16.29 22.19
N LYS A 108 8.38 17.63 22.24
CA LYS A 108 8.75 18.41 23.43
C LYS A 108 7.64 19.44 23.73
N GLY A 109 7.58 19.93 24.97
CA GLY A 109 6.66 20.99 25.38
C GLY A 109 5.18 20.65 25.21
N ALA A 110 4.38 21.59 24.68
CA ALA A 110 2.93 21.45 24.56
C ALA A 110 2.50 20.26 23.69
N ALA A 111 3.25 19.94 22.63
CA ALA A 111 2.96 18.78 21.78
C ALA A 111 3.14 17.45 22.54
N TRP A 112 4.15 17.37 23.41
CA TRP A 112 4.34 16.20 24.27
C TRP A 112 3.15 16.02 25.22
N TRP A 113 2.75 17.10 25.91
CA TRP A 113 1.60 17.08 26.81
C TRP A 113 0.30 16.71 26.10
N PHE A 114 0.08 17.22 24.89
CA PHE A 114 -1.08 16.89 24.06
C PHE A 114 -1.21 15.38 23.85
N TYR A 115 -0.15 14.72 23.37
CA TYR A 115 -0.18 13.27 23.15
C TYR A 115 -0.14 12.47 24.45
N TYR A 116 0.52 12.95 25.49
CA TYR A 116 0.50 12.33 26.82
C TYR A 116 -0.92 12.28 27.39
N ILE A 117 -1.68 13.38 27.31
CA ILE A 117 -3.07 13.46 27.76
C ILE A 117 -3.95 12.48 26.95
N ILE A 118 -3.82 12.47 25.62
CA ILE A 118 -4.57 11.52 24.78
C ILE A 118 -4.25 10.07 25.17
N ARG A 119 -2.97 9.76 25.41
CA ARG A 119 -2.52 8.44 25.86
C ARG A 119 -3.09 8.07 27.23
N PHE A 120 -3.16 9.02 28.15
CA PHE A 120 -3.72 8.80 29.48
C PHE A 120 -5.23 8.52 29.39
N ILE A 121 -5.99 9.40 28.71
CA ILE A 121 -7.44 9.29 28.54
C ILE A 121 -7.82 8.00 27.81
N SER A 122 -7.05 7.61 26.79
CA SER A 122 -7.32 6.39 26.01
C SER A 122 -7.29 5.10 26.83
N ASN A 123 -6.83 5.10 28.09
CA ASN A 123 -6.87 3.91 28.94
C ASN A 123 -8.29 3.61 29.41
N PHE A 124 -9.11 4.66 29.50
CA PHE A 124 -10.47 4.66 30.02
C PHE A 124 -11.53 4.69 28.91
N THR A 125 -11.15 4.96 27.65
CA THR A 125 -12.07 5.06 26.51
C THR A 125 -12.04 3.85 25.58
N VAL A 126 -11.58 2.69 26.06
CA VAL A 126 -11.52 1.45 25.26
C VAL A 126 -12.88 0.81 24.99
N ASN A 127 -13.95 1.25 25.67
CA ASN A 127 -15.29 0.74 25.41
C ASN A 127 -15.74 1.22 24.03
N TYR A 128 -16.22 0.29 23.20
CA TYR A 128 -16.54 0.58 21.81
C TYR A 128 -17.63 1.63 21.63
N SER A 129 -18.64 1.66 22.50
CA SER A 129 -19.68 2.70 22.48
C SER A 129 -19.11 4.10 22.76
N VAL A 130 -18.04 4.19 23.54
CA VAL A 130 -17.33 5.45 23.81
C VAL A 130 -16.50 5.86 22.60
N ILE A 131 -15.81 4.91 21.95
CA ILE A 131 -15.07 5.14 20.69
C ILE A 131 -15.99 5.72 19.63
N LYS A 132 -17.18 5.13 19.43
CA LYS A 132 -18.20 5.65 18.50
C LYS A 132 -18.62 7.08 18.85
N ARG A 133 -18.81 7.40 20.13
CA ARG A 133 -19.13 8.78 20.57
C ARG A 133 -17.98 9.76 20.31
N ILE A 134 -16.73 9.35 20.49
CA ILE A 134 -15.54 10.16 20.18
C ILE A 134 -15.48 10.44 18.67
N ASN A 135 -15.70 9.41 17.83
CA ASN A 135 -15.76 9.57 16.38
C ASN A 135 -16.87 10.55 15.97
N ASN A 136 -18.08 10.42 16.54
CA ASN A 136 -19.17 11.35 16.27
C ASN A 136 -18.83 12.81 16.68
N LYS A 137 -18.06 13.00 17.76
CA LYS A 137 -17.57 14.32 18.15
C LYS A 137 -16.55 14.86 17.15
N TYR A 138 -15.64 14.02 16.67
CA TYR A 138 -14.69 14.39 15.61
C TYR A 138 -15.43 14.85 14.34
N GLN A 139 -16.39 14.06 13.83
CA GLN A 139 -17.18 14.43 12.65
C GLN A 139 -17.94 15.75 12.85
N LYS A 140 -18.51 15.98 14.03
CA LYS A 140 -19.15 17.27 14.37
C LYS A 140 -18.18 18.45 14.40
N MET A 141 -16.91 18.24 14.72
CA MET A 141 -15.91 19.30 14.67
C MET A 141 -15.53 19.61 13.22
N VAL A 142 -15.32 18.59 12.38
CA VAL A 142 -15.11 18.75 10.94
C VAL A 142 -16.27 19.53 10.30
N GLY A 143 -17.52 19.19 10.65
CA GLY A 143 -18.72 19.89 10.19
C GLY A 143 -18.84 21.36 10.64
N LYS A 144 -18.03 21.80 11.60
CA LYS A 144 -17.94 23.19 12.08
C LYS A 144 -16.66 23.90 11.64
N SER A 145 -15.80 23.21 10.88
CA SER A 145 -14.55 23.75 10.41
C SER A 145 -14.82 24.93 9.48
N PRO A 146 -14.10 26.07 9.62
CA PRO A 146 -14.28 27.21 8.74
C PRO A 146 -13.95 26.87 7.27
N PHE A 147 -13.04 25.90 7.06
CA PHE A 147 -12.64 25.41 5.74
C PHE A 147 -13.78 24.67 5.00
N LEU A 148 -14.81 24.20 5.70
CA LEU A 148 -15.86 23.36 5.10
C LEU A 148 -16.64 24.07 3.98
N ASN A 149 -16.75 25.40 4.03
CA ASN A 149 -17.47 26.15 3.00
C ASN A 149 -16.74 26.10 1.65
N ASP A 150 -15.41 26.12 1.64
CA ASP A 150 -14.62 26.03 0.40
C ASP A 150 -14.79 24.65 -0.24
N PHE A 151 -14.79 23.58 0.58
CA PHE A 151 -15.11 22.23 0.10
C PHE A 151 -16.54 22.13 -0.44
N LYS A 152 -17.52 22.77 0.21
CA LYS A 152 -18.90 22.80 -0.30
C LYS A 152 -19.01 23.54 -1.63
N SER A 153 -18.30 24.67 -1.79
CA SER A 153 -18.26 25.40 -3.06
C SER A 153 -17.69 24.51 -4.14
N MET A 154 -16.50 23.93 -3.90
CA MET A 154 -15.85 23.03 -4.85
C MET A 154 -16.75 21.86 -5.25
N VAL A 155 -17.43 21.19 -4.31
CA VAL A 155 -18.35 20.08 -4.64
C VAL A 155 -19.55 20.55 -5.45
N LYS A 156 -20.09 21.76 -5.20
CA LYS A 156 -21.16 22.34 -6.02
C LYS A 156 -20.69 22.70 -7.43
N ASP A 157 -19.47 23.23 -7.54
CA ASP A 157 -18.89 23.64 -8.82
C ASP A 157 -18.57 22.43 -9.70
N ILE A 158 -18.05 21.35 -9.10
CA ILE A 158 -17.84 20.06 -9.79
C ILE A 158 -19.18 19.39 -10.13
N ALA A 159 -20.20 19.55 -9.28
CA ALA A 159 -21.49 18.87 -9.36
C ALA A 159 -21.41 17.34 -9.63
N PRO A 160 -20.63 16.56 -8.84
CA PRO A 160 -20.48 15.12 -9.09
C PRO A 160 -21.69 14.33 -8.59
N ASP A 161 -22.04 13.24 -9.28
CA ASP A 161 -23.01 12.26 -8.78
C ASP A 161 -22.41 11.39 -7.68
N VAL A 162 -21.10 11.10 -7.80
CA VAL A 162 -20.35 10.27 -6.85
C VAL A 162 -18.90 10.73 -6.73
N ILE A 163 -18.38 10.71 -5.51
CA ILE A 163 -16.96 10.93 -5.21
C ILE A 163 -16.34 9.61 -4.77
N LEU A 164 -15.32 9.14 -5.50
CA LEU A 164 -14.48 8.00 -5.12
C LEU A 164 -13.16 8.49 -4.52
N CYS A 165 -12.92 8.24 -3.23
CA CYS A 165 -11.58 8.37 -2.66
C CYS A 165 -10.76 7.11 -2.88
N THR A 166 -9.53 7.27 -3.39
CA THR A 166 -8.61 6.16 -3.68
C THR A 166 -7.96 5.53 -2.43
N HIS A 167 -8.05 6.15 -1.26
CA HIS A 167 -7.69 5.51 0.02
C HIS A 167 -8.29 6.21 1.25
N GLN A 168 -8.47 5.47 2.34
CA GLN A 168 -9.18 5.90 3.54
C GLN A 168 -8.36 6.73 4.57
N ARG A 169 -7.10 7.06 4.25
CA ARG A 169 -6.10 7.50 5.25
C ARG A 169 -5.85 9.01 5.31
N ALA A 170 -6.07 9.75 4.23
CA ALA A 170 -5.71 11.16 4.18
C ALA A 170 -6.63 12.03 5.04
N LEU A 171 -6.06 13.05 5.68
CA LEU A 171 -6.81 13.94 6.58
C LEU A 171 -7.70 14.93 5.82
N THR A 172 -7.25 15.39 4.65
CA THR A 172 -8.00 16.28 3.74
C THR A 172 -9.29 15.65 3.23
N THR A 173 -9.42 14.32 3.32
CA THR A 173 -10.65 13.60 2.95
C THR A 173 -11.82 13.90 3.87
N SER A 174 -11.58 14.19 5.16
CA SER A 174 -12.64 14.40 6.14
C SER A 174 -13.55 15.60 5.79
N PRO A 175 -13.05 16.82 5.55
CA PRO A 175 -13.90 17.95 5.15
C PRO A 175 -14.57 17.75 3.78
N LEU A 176 -13.89 17.10 2.82
CA LEU A 176 -14.49 16.79 1.51
C LEU A 176 -15.71 15.86 1.64
N PHE A 177 -15.57 14.77 2.40
CA PHE A 177 -16.65 13.80 2.57
C PHE A 177 -17.80 14.36 3.41
N GLU A 178 -17.50 15.22 4.41
CA GLU A 178 -18.54 15.92 5.14
C GLU A 178 -19.27 16.96 4.27
N ALA A 179 -18.56 17.66 3.38
CA ALA A 179 -19.18 18.57 2.41
C ALA A 179 -20.10 17.82 1.44
N ALA A 180 -19.62 16.71 0.86
CA ALA A 180 -20.40 15.85 -0.03
C ALA A 180 -21.67 15.33 0.67
N ARG A 181 -21.53 14.81 1.90
CA ARG A 181 -22.67 14.33 2.72
C ARG A 181 -23.70 15.42 2.97
N LEU A 182 -23.27 16.64 3.31
CA LEU A 182 -24.16 17.78 3.54
C LEU A 182 -24.86 18.26 2.27
N LEU A 183 -24.30 17.98 1.09
CA LEU A 183 -24.87 18.31 -0.21
C LEU A 183 -25.64 17.15 -0.86
N GLY A 184 -25.69 15.98 -0.20
CA GLY A 184 -26.38 14.81 -0.72
C GLY A 184 -25.65 14.07 -1.85
N VAL A 185 -24.35 14.34 -2.04
CA VAL A 185 -23.50 13.65 -3.03
C VAL A 185 -23.06 12.30 -2.47
N LYS A 186 -23.19 11.23 -3.28
CA LYS A 186 -22.80 9.87 -2.87
C LYS A 186 -21.29 9.78 -2.69
N THR A 187 -20.86 9.13 -1.62
CA THR A 187 -19.44 8.99 -1.27
C THR A 187 -19.01 7.52 -1.25
N VAL A 188 -17.89 7.23 -1.90
CA VAL A 188 -17.30 5.89 -1.99
C VAL A 188 -15.82 6.00 -1.62
N THR A 189 -15.30 5.06 -0.86
CA THR A 189 -13.85 4.98 -0.59
C THR A 189 -13.31 3.59 -0.82
N ALA A 190 -12.15 3.52 -1.45
CA ALA A 190 -11.33 2.34 -1.39
C ALA A 190 -10.64 2.22 -0.03
N ILE A 191 -10.61 1.01 0.52
CA ILE A 191 -9.70 0.67 1.60
C ILE A 191 -8.36 0.27 0.99
N TYR A 192 -7.29 0.94 1.41
CA TYR A 192 -5.99 0.88 0.76
C TYR A 192 -5.44 -0.54 0.62
N SER A 193 -5.51 -1.34 1.68
CA SER A 193 -5.07 -2.74 1.71
C SER A 193 -5.47 -3.39 3.04
N TRP A 194 -5.49 -4.72 3.10
CA TRP A 194 -5.87 -5.47 4.29
C TRP A 194 -4.93 -5.20 5.49
N ASP A 195 -3.63 -4.99 5.24
CA ASP A 195 -2.66 -4.67 6.29
C ASP A 195 -2.83 -3.29 6.95
N ASN A 196 -3.69 -2.43 6.40
CA ASN A 196 -3.99 -1.12 6.97
C ASN A 196 -5.19 -1.12 7.93
N LEU A 197 -6.09 -2.11 7.85
CA LEU A 197 -7.25 -2.19 8.74
C LEU A 197 -6.86 -2.39 10.22
N PRO A 198 -5.92 -3.30 10.58
CA PRO A 198 -5.47 -3.46 11.95
C PRO A 198 -4.81 -2.21 12.55
N LYS A 199 -4.35 -1.27 11.71
CA LYS A 199 -3.72 -0.01 12.12
C LYS A 199 -4.75 1.06 12.52
N ALA A 200 -6.05 0.74 12.48
CA ALA A 200 -7.17 1.58 12.91
C ALA A 200 -7.23 2.97 12.25
N ARG A 201 -6.76 3.11 11.01
CA ARG A 201 -6.77 4.39 10.27
C ARG A 201 -7.92 4.43 9.27
N LEU A 202 -9.04 5.02 9.69
CA LEU A 202 -10.19 5.37 8.84
C LEU A 202 -10.61 6.80 9.17
N ALA A 203 -10.09 7.76 8.40
CA ALA A 203 -10.18 9.18 8.74
C ALA A 203 -11.60 9.74 8.64
N PHE A 204 -12.46 9.15 7.81
CA PHE A 204 -13.81 9.64 7.52
C PHE A 204 -14.80 8.48 7.44
N ARG A 205 -16.07 8.78 7.12
CA ARG A 205 -17.08 7.77 6.79
C ARG A 205 -17.60 8.03 5.38
N ALA A 206 -17.85 6.96 4.65
CA ALA A 206 -18.40 6.96 3.29
C ALA A 206 -19.70 6.17 3.26
N ASP A 207 -20.51 6.38 2.21
CA ASP A 207 -21.73 5.62 1.95
C ASP A 207 -21.41 4.19 1.50
N LYS A 208 -20.29 4.00 0.78
CA LYS A 208 -19.76 2.69 0.37
C LYS A 208 -18.26 2.56 0.60
N TYR A 209 -17.83 1.35 0.93
CA TYR A 209 -16.42 0.96 1.11
C TYR A 209 -16.07 -0.15 0.12
N LEU A 210 -15.02 0.05 -0.67
CA LEU A 210 -14.51 -0.93 -1.62
C LEU A 210 -13.36 -1.69 -0.96
N VAL A 211 -13.45 -3.01 -0.93
CA VAL A 211 -12.45 -3.90 -0.33
C VAL A 211 -11.99 -4.98 -1.31
N TRP A 212 -10.82 -5.54 -1.06
CA TRP A 212 -10.14 -6.42 -2.01
C TRP A 212 -10.72 -7.83 -2.04
N SER A 213 -11.22 -8.35 -0.92
CA SER A 213 -11.74 -9.71 -0.80
C SER A 213 -12.76 -9.80 0.34
N ASP A 214 -13.43 -10.94 0.46
CA ASP A 214 -14.29 -11.25 1.60
C ASP A 214 -13.52 -11.24 2.93
N TYR A 215 -12.28 -11.71 2.95
CA TYR A 215 -11.42 -11.61 4.13
C TYR A 215 -11.28 -10.15 4.60
N MET A 216 -11.04 -9.24 3.65
CA MET A 216 -10.90 -7.82 3.96
C MET A 216 -12.24 -7.16 4.35
N LYS A 217 -13.36 -7.63 3.81
CA LYS A 217 -14.71 -7.24 4.25
C LYS A 217 -14.92 -7.62 5.72
N ASP A 218 -14.61 -8.86 6.08
CA ASP A 218 -14.74 -9.36 7.45
C ASP A 218 -13.84 -8.58 8.42
N GLU A 219 -12.60 -8.28 8.01
CA GLU A 219 -11.71 -7.42 8.80
C GLU A 219 -12.29 -6.01 8.97
N LEU A 220 -12.82 -5.38 7.91
CA LEU A 220 -13.40 -4.05 8.00
C LEU A 220 -14.56 -4.03 9.01
N LEU A 221 -15.48 -4.99 8.92
CA LEU A 221 -16.62 -5.11 9.83
C LEU A 221 -16.17 -5.47 11.26
N PHE A 222 -15.09 -6.23 11.42
CA PHE A 222 -14.52 -6.56 12.72
C PHE A 222 -13.89 -5.33 13.41
N TYR A 223 -13.09 -4.54 12.69
CA TYR A 223 -12.42 -3.35 13.25
C TYR A 223 -13.35 -2.13 13.34
N TYR A 224 -14.40 -2.11 12.52
CA TYR A 224 -15.37 -1.03 12.43
C TYR A 224 -16.82 -1.55 12.45
N PRO A 225 -17.27 -2.19 13.55
CA PRO A 225 -18.64 -2.71 13.65
C PRO A 225 -19.72 -1.63 13.67
N GLU A 226 -19.36 -0.34 13.57
CA GLU A 226 -20.32 0.71 13.26
C GLU A 226 -20.69 0.82 11.76
N ILE A 227 -19.96 0.13 10.88
CA ILE A 227 -20.22 0.05 9.44
C ILE A 227 -21.16 -1.13 9.17
N GLU A 228 -22.25 -0.87 8.45
CA GLU A 228 -23.21 -1.88 8.00
C GLU A 228 -22.62 -2.73 6.86
N SER A 229 -22.90 -4.04 6.85
CA SER A 229 -22.35 -4.99 5.86
C SER A 229 -22.73 -4.61 4.43
N GLU A 230 -23.92 -4.07 4.24
CA GLU A 230 -24.48 -3.63 2.96
C GLU A 230 -23.70 -2.44 2.40
N LYS A 231 -22.96 -1.70 3.23
CA LYS A 231 -22.10 -0.59 2.81
C LYS A 231 -20.74 -1.08 2.31
N VAL A 232 -20.40 -2.35 2.44
CA VAL A 232 -19.11 -2.91 2.02
C VAL A 232 -19.27 -3.73 0.75
N ALA A 233 -18.64 -3.27 -0.33
CA ALA A 233 -18.58 -3.97 -1.61
C ALA A 233 -17.22 -4.63 -1.80
N VAL A 234 -17.22 -5.93 -2.06
CA VAL A 234 -16.01 -6.68 -2.43
C VAL A 234 -15.82 -6.48 -3.92
N THR A 235 -14.79 -5.74 -4.30
CA THR A 235 -14.53 -5.38 -5.70
C THR A 235 -13.20 -5.92 -6.22
N GLY A 236 -12.32 -6.42 -5.36
CA GLY A 236 -10.92 -6.58 -5.76
C GLY A 236 -10.17 -5.25 -5.73
N THR A 237 -8.97 -5.25 -6.31
CA THR A 237 -8.16 -4.04 -6.48
C THR A 237 -7.51 -4.03 -7.86
N PRO A 238 -7.59 -2.93 -8.63
CA PRO A 238 -7.08 -2.92 -9.99
C PRO A 238 -5.55 -3.06 -10.10
N GLN A 239 -4.80 -2.89 -9.00
CA GLN A 239 -3.34 -3.01 -9.02
C GLN A 239 -2.83 -4.37 -9.48
N PHE A 240 -3.65 -5.42 -9.40
CA PHE A 240 -3.29 -6.77 -9.87
C PHE A 240 -3.72 -7.05 -11.32
N GLU A 241 -4.53 -6.18 -11.93
CA GLU A 241 -4.92 -6.31 -13.35
C GLU A 241 -3.72 -6.17 -14.28
N PHE A 242 -2.73 -5.34 -13.91
CA PHE A 242 -1.53 -5.12 -14.72
C PHE A 242 -0.72 -6.40 -14.98
N TYR A 243 -0.77 -7.39 -14.08
CA TYR A 243 -0.07 -8.67 -14.28
C TYR A 243 -0.73 -9.57 -15.33
N ARG A 244 -1.94 -9.22 -15.78
CA ARG A 244 -2.70 -9.92 -16.83
C ARG A 244 -2.78 -9.14 -18.14
N ARG A 245 -2.08 -8.00 -18.23
CA ARG A 245 -2.06 -7.14 -19.42
C ARG A 245 -0.91 -7.52 -20.33
N ASP A 246 -1.20 -8.23 -21.42
CA ASP A 246 -0.22 -8.68 -22.40
C ASP A 246 0.58 -7.52 -23.02
N ASP A 247 -0.04 -6.34 -23.17
CA ASP A 247 0.60 -5.13 -23.70
C ASP A 247 1.72 -4.56 -22.81
N LEU A 248 1.77 -4.99 -21.54
CA LEU A 248 2.83 -4.62 -20.60
C LEU A 248 3.97 -5.65 -20.53
N LEU A 249 3.78 -6.85 -21.08
CA LEU A 249 4.71 -7.96 -20.90
C LEU A 249 5.81 -7.92 -21.97
N LEU A 250 7.04 -8.16 -21.52
CA LEU A 250 8.20 -8.39 -22.38
C LEU A 250 8.44 -9.90 -22.55
N SER A 251 9.18 -10.26 -23.58
CA SER A 251 9.86 -11.57 -23.63
C SER A 251 11.00 -11.61 -22.62
N ARG A 252 11.43 -12.82 -22.24
CA ARG A 252 12.56 -12.99 -21.31
C ARG A 252 13.83 -12.40 -21.92
N GLU A 253 14.03 -12.59 -23.21
CA GLU A 253 15.16 -12.10 -23.99
C GLU A 253 15.21 -10.57 -24.00
N GLU A 254 14.08 -9.90 -24.19
CA GLU A 254 14.00 -8.44 -24.13
C GLU A 254 14.30 -7.91 -22.74
N PHE A 255 13.66 -8.46 -21.70
CA PHE A 255 13.92 -8.03 -20.32
C PHE A 255 15.38 -8.25 -19.92
N CYS A 256 15.95 -9.41 -20.24
CA CYS A 256 17.33 -9.73 -19.92
C CYS A 256 18.30 -8.81 -20.68
N ARG A 257 18.05 -8.53 -21.96
CA ARG A 257 18.85 -7.59 -22.75
C ARG A 257 18.80 -6.18 -22.18
N ASP A 258 17.62 -5.69 -21.81
CA ASP A 258 17.43 -4.31 -21.35
C ASP A 258 18.12 -4.05 -20.00
N TYR A 259 18.29 -5.08 -19.16
CA TYR A 259 18.92 -4.97 -17.83
C TYR A 259 20.27 -5.70 -17.70
N GLY A 260 20.77 -6.33 -18.76
CA GLY A 260 22.10 -6.97 -18.76
C GLY A 260 22.16 -8.34 -18.07
N PHE A 261 21.05 -9.08 -18.01
CA PHE A 261 21.03 -10.46 -17.53
C PHE A 261 21.27 -11.46 -18.66
N ASP A 262 21.81 -12.63 -18.33
CA ASP A 262 21.78 -13.80 -19.21
C ASP A 262 20.40 -14.50 -19.08
N PRO A 263 19.64 -14.65 -20.18
CA PRO A 263 18.32 -15.30 -20.13
C PRO A 263 18.38 -16.78 -19.75
N LYS A 264 19.53 -17.46 -19.86
CA LYS A 264 19.70 -18.88 -19.51
C LYS A 264 19.87 -19.11 -18.01
N HIS A 265 20.26 -18.08 -17.27
CA HIS A 265 20.49 -18.18 -15.84
C HIS A 265 19.28 -17.68 -15.04
N PRO A 266 18.93 -18.32 -13.91
CA PRO A 266 17.92 -17.84 -12.99
C PRO A 266 18.23 -16.44 -12.46
N ILE A 267 17.18 -15.66 -12.16
CA ILE A 267 17.28 -14.31 -11.60
C ILE A 267 16.50 -14.26 -10.29
N VAL A 268 17.18 -13.95 -9.18
CA VAL A 268 16.57 -13.70 -7.88
C VAL A 268 16.38 -12.20 -7.68
N CYS A 269 15.15 -11.77 -7.42
CA CYS A 269 14.89 -10.37 -7.07
C CYS A 269 15.03 -10.17 -5.56
N TYR A 270 16.05 -9.44 -5.13
CA TYR A 270 16.05 -8.86 -3.79
C TYR A 270 15.19 -7.59 -3.79
N SER A 271 14.05 -7.63 -3.10
CA SER A 271 13.16 -6.47 -2.95
C SER A 271 13.41 -5.78 -1.62
N GLY A 272 14.00 -4.59 -1.67
CA GLY A 272 14.38 -3.85 -0.48
C GLY A 272 13.21 -3.21 0.28
N GLY A 273 13.32 -3.17 1.61
CA GLY A 273 12.47 -2.43 2.54
C GLY A 273 12.99 -1.02 2.81
N ASP A 274 12.16 -0.17 3.42
CA ASP A 274 12.59 1.17 3.82
C ASP A 274 13.46 1.14 5.09
N ARG A 275 14.29 2.18 5.29
CA ARG A 275 15.21 2.27 6.43
C ARG A 275 14.54 2.20 7.80
N LEU A 276 13.27 2.62 7.91
CA LEU A 276 12.57 2.63 9.20
C LEU A 276 12.10 1.23 9.58
N THR A 277 11.62 0.45 8.62
CA THR A 277 11.07 -0.89 8.85
C THR A 277 12.13 -2.00 8.73
N SER A 278 13.10 -1.85 7.83
CA SER A 278 14.23 -2.77 7.62
C SER A 278 15.59 -2.03 7.64
N PRO A 279 16.07 -1.59 8.82
CA PRO A 279 17.31 -0.81 8.92
C PRO A 279 18.59 -1.58 8.54
N TYR A 280 18.53 -2.91 8.52
CA TYR A 280 19.65 -3.81 8.20
C TYR A 280 19.51 -4.53 6.85
N ASP A 281 18.61 -4.06 6.00
CA ASP A 281 18.33 -4.68 4.69
C ASP A 281 19.58 -4.87 3.80
N GLN A 282 20.58 -3.98 3.90
CA GLN A 282 21.84 -4.14 3.19
C GLN A 282 22.62 -5.39 3.64
N ASP A 283 22.54 -5.75 4.91
CA ASP A 283 23.24 -6.91 5.46
C ASP A 283 22.63 -8.21 4.90
N TYR A 284 21.30 -8.27 4.77
CA TYR A 284 20.61 -9.40 4.14
C TYR A 284 20.89 -9.50 2.62
N LEU A 285 21.00 -8.38 1.91
CA LEU A 285 21.43 -8.38 0.51
C LEU A 285 22.86 -8.93 0.39
N ASN A 286 23.75 -8.54 1.31
CA ASN A 286 25.12 -9.06 1.35
C ASN A 286 25.13 -10.57 1.59
N ASP A 287 24.36 -11.07 2.55
CA ASP A 287 24.26 -12.50 2.85
C ASP A 287 23.75 -13.29 1.64
N LEU A 288 22.72 -12.77 0.95
CA LEU A 288 22.22 -13.38 -0.29
C LEU A 288 23.32 -13.48 -1.35
N ALA A 289 24.05 -12.38 -1.58
CA ALA A 289 25.10 -12.35 -2.58
C ALA A 289 26.29 -13.26 -2.21
N ASP A 290 26.76 -13.24 -0.96
CA ASP A 290 27.83 -14.12 -0.48
C ASP A 290 27.41 -15.60 -0.63
N ALA A 291 26.16 -15.94 -0.28
CA ALA A 291 25.66 -17.31 -0.40
C ALA A 291 25.57 -17.78 -1.86
N LEU A 292 25.05 -16.96 -2.78
CA LEU A 292 24.92 -17.36 -4.18
C LEU A 292 26.26 -17.38 -4.93
N LYS A 293 27.25 -16.57 -4.53
CA LYS A 293 28.62 -16.65 -5.07
C LYS A 293 29.38 -17.91 -4.64
N SER A 294 28.94 -18.57 -3.57
CA SER A 294 29.55 -19.83 -3.12
C SER A 294 28.99 -21.07 -3.82
N LEU A 295 28.00 -20.90 -4.72
CA LEU A 295 27.47 -21.98 -5.54
C LEU A 295 28.53 -22.49 -6.55
N PRO A 296 28.46 -23.78 -6.94
CA PRO A 296 29.25 -24.30 -8.04
C PRO A 296 29.04 -23.52 -9.35
N GLU A 297 30.07 -23.44 -10.20
CA GLU A 297 30.03 -22.67 -11.46
C GLU A 297 28.86 -23.05 -12.39
N ASN A 298 28.47 -24.34 -12.39
CA ASN A 298 27.33 -24.85 -13.15
C ASN A 298 25.96 -24.50 -12.55
N GLU A 299 25.90 -23.84 -11.38
CA GLU A 299 24.70 -23.40 -10.68
C GLU A 299 24.63 -21.87 -10.57
N THR A 300 25.01 -21.19 -11.66
CA THR A 300 25.02 -19.72 -11.72
C THR A 300 23.61 -19.13 -11.56
N VAL A 301 23.46 -18.20 -10.62
CA VAL A 301 22.25 -17.42 -10.35
C VAL A 301 22.60 -15.93 -10.33
N GLN A 302 21.74 -15.11 -10.92
CA GLN A 302 21.90 -13.65 -10.98
C GLN A 302 21.02 -12.97 -9.95
N ILE A 303 21.42 -11.80 -9.45
CA ILE A 303 20.63 -11.03 -8.49
C ILE A 303 20.16 -9.73 -9.13
N LEU A 304 18.85 -9.52 -9.14
CA LEU A 304 18.24 -8.22 -9.38
C LEU A 304 18.02 -7.53 -8.02
N PHE A 305 18.70 -6.43 -7.76
CA PHE A 305 18.43 -5.60 -6.59
C PHE A 305 17.46 -4.47 -6.94
N ARG A 306 16.28 -4.48 -6.31
CA ARG A 306 15.28 -3.42 -6.41
C ARG A 306 15.07 -2.80 -5.04
N ARG A 307 15.53 -1.56 -4.85
CA ARG A 307 15.36 -0.84 -3.57
C ARG A 307 13.89 -0.48 -3.29
N CYS A 308 13.60 -0.14 -2.04
CA CYS A 308 12.34 0.50 -1.68
C CYS A 308 12.21 1.86 -2.39
N PRO A 309 11.08 2.20 -3.03
CA PRO A 309 10.94 3.43 -3.81
C PRO A 309 11.14 4.75 -3.04
N VAL A 310 11.05 4.71 -1.71
CA VAL A 310 11.25 5.87 -0.84
C VAL A 310 12.57 5.82 -0.06
N ASP A 311 13.39 4.80 -0.29
CA ASP A 311 14.71 4.68 0.34
C ASP A 311 15.81 5.25 -0.57
N TRP A 312 16.14 6.52 -0.31
CA TRP A 312 17.20 7.25 -0.97
C TRP A 312 18.55 7.15 -0.25
N SER A 313 18.65 6.30 0.77
CA SER A 313 19.87 6.20 1.57
C SER A 313 20.98 5.46 0.83
N LYS A 314 22.22 5.80 1.19
CA LYS A 314 23.43 5.19 0.61
C LYS A 314 23.82 3.84 1.24
N ARG A 315 22.95 3.25 2.06
CA ARG A 315 23.28 2.08 2.90
C ARG A 315 23.62 0.82 2.10
N PHE A 316 23.16 0.73 0.85
CA PHE A 316 23.47 -0.38 -0.05
C PHE A 316 24.77 -0.18 -0.84
N GLU A 317 25.30 1.05 -0.97
CA GLU A 317 26.48 1.34 -1.80
C GLU A 317 27.67 0.40 -1.52
N PRO A 318 28.05 0.09 -0.27
CA PRO A 318 29.16 -0.82 0.00
C PRO A 318 28.93 -2.24 -0.50
N VAL A 319 27.71 -2.76 -0.35
CA VAL A 319 27.33 -4.12 -0.76
C VAL A 319 27.28 -4.22 -2.28
N LEU A 320 26.71 -3.21 -2.94
CA LEU A 320 26.66 -3.11 -4.39
C LEU A 320 28.07 -3.01 -5.00
N ALA A 321 28.98 -2.28 -4.37
CA ALA A 321 30.37 -2.21 -4.80
C ALA A 321 31.11 -3.55 -4.64
N LYS A 322 30.89 -4.26 -3.52
CA LYS A 322 31.47 -5.58 -3.23
C LYS A 322 31.00 -6.66 -4.21
N HIS A 323 29.74 -6.61 -4.63
CA HIS A 323 29.05 -7.69 -5.37
C HIS A 323 28.57 -7.28 -6.77
N ARG A 324 29.27 -6.34 -7.42
CA ARG A 324 28.95 -5.82 -8.75
C ARG A 324 28.94 -6.88 -9.87
N ASP A 325 29.56 -8.03 -9.63
CA ASP A 325 29.67 -9.16 -10.55
C ASP A 325 28.41 -10.04 -10.58
N ILE A 326 27.58 -10.01 -9.53
CA ILE A 326 26.37 -10.82 -9.41
C ILE A 326 25.10 -9.97 -9.23
N ILE A 327 25.22 -8.75 -8.72
CA ILE A 327 24.08 -7.84 -8.48
C ILE A 327 23.95 -6.83 -9.61
N THR A 328 22.78 -6.83 -10.24
CA THR A 328 22.31 -5.78 -11.16
C THR A 328 21.27 -4.93 -10.45
N VAL A 329 21.48 -3.61 -10.40
CA VAL A 329 20.56 -2.65 -9.79
C VAL A 329 19.45 -2.29 -10.77
N VAL A 330 18.20 -2.51 -10.39
CA VAL A 330 17.01 -2.13 -11.16
C VAL A 330 16.09 -1.30 -10.28
N ASP A 331 16.36 0.00 -10.27
CA ASP A 331 15.68 0.95 -9.41
C ASP A 331 14.20 1.15 -9.78
N PRO A 332 13.33 1.42 -8.79
CA PRO A 332 11.96 1.85 -9.07
C PRO A 332 11.94 3.18 -9.81
N LEU A 333 11.16 3.26 -10.88
CA LEU A 333 10.96 4.46 -11.69
C LEU A 333 9.90 5.35 -11.05
N TRP A 334 10.20 5.87 -9.87
CA TRP A 334 9.31 6.77 -9.14
C TRP A 334 9.74 8.22 -9.33
N ALA A 335 8.75 9.08 -9.55
CA ALA A 335 8.97 10.51 -9.50
C ALA A 335 9.03 10.96 -8.04
N HIS A 336 10.00 11.81 -7.73
CA HIS A 336 10.06 12.56 -6.49
C HIS A 336 10.02 14.06 -6.82
N GLU A 337 8.84 14.65 -6.72
CA GLU A 337 8.64 16.06 -7.01
C GLU A 337 8.60 16.89 -5.74
N LYS A 338 9.33 18.01 -5.75
CA LYS A 338 9.21 19.06 -4.76
C LYS A 338 8.64 20.28 -5.46
N ASP A 339 7.52 20.77 -4.98
CA ASP A 339 7.02 22.07 -5.39
C ASP A 339 7.55 23.12 -4.40
N GLU A 340 8.35 24.06 -4.89
CA GLU A 340 8.91 25.12 -4.05
C GLU A 340 7.87 26.20 -3.71
N ALA A 341 6.85 26.39 -4.54
CA ALA A 341 5.77 27.35 -4.30
C ALA A 341 4.82 26.84 -3.21
N ASP A 342 4.42 25.58 -3.29
CA ASP A 342 3.45 24.96 -2.38
C ASP A 342 4.09 24.15 -1.23
N LYS A 343 5.44 24.09 -1.17
CA LYS A 343 6.25 23.43 -0.12
C LYS A 343 5.86 21.99 0.20
N TRP A 344 5.33 21.23 -0.75
CA TRP A 344 5.01 19.81 -0.59
C TRP A 344 5.94 18.94 -1.42
N SER A 345 6.12 17.71 -0.97
CA SER A 345 6.85 16.67 -1.69
C SER A 345 5.92 15.53 -2.04
N LEU A 346 5.90 15.12 -3.30
CA LEU A 346 5.15 13.97 -3.78
C LEU A 346 6.09 12.91 -4.29
N THR A 347 5.85 11.69 -3.84
CA THR A 347 6.55 10.51 -4.33
C THR A 347 5.51 9.55 -4.89
N TYR A 348 5.64 9.20 -6.16
CA TYR A 348 4.65 8.39 -6.87
C TYR A 348 5.28 7.55 -7.98
N PRO A 349 4.71 6.39 -8.33
CA PRO A 349 5.18 5.56 -9.43
C PRO A 349 4.86 6.21 -10.78
N LEU A 350 5.81 6.16 -11.72
CA LEU A 350 5.54 6.38 -13.13
C LEU A 350 4.83 5.15 -13.73
N PHE A 351 4.12 5.30 -14.84
CA PHE A 351 3.53 4.17 -15.56
C PHE A 351 4.61 3.21 -16.09
N ALA A 352 5.78 3.76 -16.45
CA ALA A 352 6.96 2.94 -16.76
C ALA A 352 7.37 2.03 -15.60
N ASP A 353 7.18 2.45 -14.33
CA ASP A 353 7.43 1.60 -13.17
C ASP A 353 6.41 0.48 -13.04
N VAL A 354 5.16 0.73 -13.42
CA VAL A 354 4.12 -0.32 -13.46
C VAL A 354 4.53 -1.41 -14.43
N LYS A 355 4.96 -1.03 -15.65
CA LYS A 355 5.50 -1.97 -16.64
C LYS A 355 6.75 -2.69 -16.12
N LEU A 356 7.69 -1.96 -15.52
CA LEU A 356 8.90 -2.54 -14.96
C LEU A 356 8.59 -3.58 -13.87
N LEU A 357 7.74 -3.24 -12.90
CA LEU A 357 7.41 -4.15 -11.79
C LEU A 357 6.73 -5.43 -12.27
N VAL A 358 5.81 -5.34 -13.23
CA VAL A 358 5.18 -6.52 -13.86
C VAL A 358 6.24 -7.42 -14.48
N ASN A 359 7.21 -6.87 -15.20
CA ASN A 359 8.26 -7.65 -15.85
C ASN A 359 9.31 -8.19 -14.85
N VAL A 360 9.63 -7.45 -13.78
CA VAL A 360 10.46 -7.96 -12.68
C VAL A 360 9.82 -9.21 -12.07
N ALA A 361 8.53 -9.17 -11.73
CA ALA A 361 7.81 -10.34 -11.22
C ALA A 361 7.71 -11.46 -12.27
N ARG A 362 7.49 -11.12 -13.54
CA ARG A 362 7.38 -12.10 -14.65
C ARG A 362 8.67 -12.81 -14.98
N HIS A 363 9.84 -12.17 -14.81
CA HIS A 363 11.11 -12.73 -15.29
C HIS A 363 12.05 -13.19 -14.18
N CYS A 364 11.97 -12.63 -12.97
CA CYS A 364 12.73 -13.17 -11.83
C CYS A 364 12.08 -14.46 -11.31
N ASP A 365 12.87 -15.49 -11.05
CA ASP A 365 12.41 -16.83 -10.68
C ASP A 365 11.82 -16.87 -9.25
N LEU A 366 12.27 -15.99 -8.37
CA LEU A 366 11.71 -15.78 -7.03
C LEU A 366 12.02 -14.37 -6.51
N VAL A 367 11.27 -13.95 -5.48
CA VAL A 367 11.54 -12.72 -4.73
C VAL A 367 12.07 -13.02 -3.33
N TYR A 368 13.08 -12.28 -2.88
CA TYR A 368 13.70 -12.40 -1.57
C TYR A 368 13.55 -11.09 -0.81
N ASN A 369 12.93 -11.11 0.38
CA ASN A 369 12.72 -9.91 1.20
C ASN A 369 12.39 -10.24 2.68
N VAL A 370 12.21 -9.21 3.51
CA VAL A 370 11.96 -9.32 4.97
C VAL A 370 10.46 -9.48 5.31
N GLY A 371 9.56 -9.50 4.31
CA GLY A 371 8.11 -9.53 4.50
C GLY A 371 7.42 -8.39 3.76
N SER A 372 7.08 -8.61 2.49
CA SER A 372 6.54 -7.61 1.58
C SER A 372 5.34 -8.16 0.78
N THR A 373 4.43 -7.28 0.38
CA THR A 373 3.34 -7.63 -0.55
C THR A 373 3.83 -8.17 -1.89
N MET A 374 5.12 -7.99 -2.20
CA MET A 374 5.80 -8.60 -3.36
C MET A 374 5.59 -10.11 -3.47
N ALA A 375 5.33 -10.81 -2.36
CA ALA A 375 4.94 -12.22 -2.42
C ALA A 375 3.69 -12.43 -3.30
N HIS A 376 2.71 -11.53 -3.21
CA HIS A 376 1.49 -11.58 -4.00
C HIS A 376 1.74 -11.16 -5.45
N ASP A 377 2.58 -10.15 -5.69
CA ASP A 377 3.00 -9.76 -7.04
C ASP A 377 3.67 -10.94 -7.78
N TYR A 378 4.46 -11.77 -7.08
CA TYR A 378 5.10 -12.97 -7.64
C TYR A 378 4.13 -14.16 -7.78
N SER A 379 3.20 -14.34 -6.83
CA SER A 379 2.13 -15.34 -6.92
C SER A 379 1.25 -15.15 -8.16
N MET A 380 1.15 -13.93 -8.71
CA MET A 380 0.44 -13.68 -9.98
C MET A 380 1.00 -14.49 -11.16
N PHE A 381 2.29 -14.84 -11.11
CA PHE A 381 2.99 -15.69 -12.08
C PHE A 381 3.36 -17.07 -11.50
N ASP A 382 2.74 -17.47 -10.39
CA ASP A 382 3.00 -18.74 -9.69
C ASP A 382 4.43 -18.92 -9.19
N LYS A 383 5.08 -17.82 -8.76
CA LYS A 383 6.46 -17.83 -8.30
C LYS A 383 6.58 -17.72 -6.79
N PRO A 384 7.56 -18.40 -6.18
CA PRO A 384 7.72 -18.38 -4.74
C PRO A 384 8.33 -17.06 -4.25
N ALA A 385 8.08 -16.77 -2.97
CA ALA A 385 8.71 -15.69 -2.23
C ALA A 385 9.48 -16.25 -1.04
N CYS A 386 10.68 -15.74 -0.82
CA CYS A 386 11.52 -16.03 0.35
C CYS A 386 11.39 -14.91 1.37
N TYR A 387 11.07 -15.28 2.61
CA TYR A 387 10.99 -14.40 3.77
C TYR A 387 12.13 -14.66 4.74
N ILE A 388 12.91 -13.61 5.01
CA ILE A 388 14.06 -13.64 5.91
C ILE A 388 13.58 -13.75 7.36
N ASN A 389 14.00 -14.78 8.09
CA ASN A 389 13.56 -15.07 9.45
C ASN A 389 14.72 -15.17 10.45
N TYR A 390 15.81 -14.47 10.18
CA TYR A 390 16.94 -14.32 11.10
C TYR A 390 17.35 -12.85 11.25
N ASN A 391 18.02 -12.54 12.36
CA ASN A 391 18.58 -11.21 12.60
C ASN A 391 20.04 -11.16 12.10
N PRO A 392 20.48 -10.03 11.52
CA PRO A 392 21.89 -9.79 11.23
C PRO A 392 22.73 -9.81 12.51
N GLU A 393 23.99 -10.22 12.39
CA GLU A 393 24.92 -10.29 13.53
C GLU A 393 25.17 -8.93 14.19
N ASN A 394 25.13 -7.85 13.40
CA ASN A 394 25.29 -6.47 13.86
C ASN A 394 23.98 -5.81 14.34
N ALA A 395 22.89 -6.58 14.46
CA ALA A 395 21.61 -6.05 14.89
C ALA A 395 21.65 -5.54 16.34
N ASN A 396 21.08 -4.37 16.57
CA ASN A 396 20.87 -3.89 17.93
C ASN A 396 19.83 -4.74 18.66
N SER A 397 19.89 -4.79 19.98
CA SER A 397 19.00 -5.62 20.82
C SER A 397 17.50 -5.29 20.70
N GLY A 398 17.14 -4.15 20.13
CA GLY A 398 15.75 -3.75 19.89
C GLY A 398 15.19 -4.16 18.52
N TYR A 399 16.02 -4.73 17.64
CA TYR A 399 15.61 -5.22 16.33
C TYR A 399 15.33 -6.73 16.38
N SER A 400 14.20 -7.13 15.82
CA SER A 400 13.86 -8.53 15.63
C SER A 400 12.96 -8.64 14.41
N VAL A 401 13.40 -9.43 13.43
CA VAL A 401 12.61 -9.71 12.23
C VAL A 401 11.31 -10.46 12.57
N GLN A 402 11.33 -11.31 13.59
CA GLN A 402 10.15 -12.06 14.05
C GLN A 402 9.01 -11.13 14.48
N LYS A 403 9.29 -9.90 14.89
CA LYS A 403 8.25 -8.91 15.19
C LYS A 403 7.37 -8.59 13.98
N ILE A 404 7.95 -8.61 12.78
CA ILE A 404 7.24 -8.32 11.51
C ILE A 404 6.18 -9.39 11.26
N TYR A 405 6.57 -10.66 11.37
CA TYR A 405 5.65 -11.79 11.13
C TYR A 405 4.59 -11.97 12.23
N ASN A 406 4.73 -11.27 13.35
CA ASN A 406 3.71 -11.17 14.38
C ASN A 406 2.67 -10.06 14.13
N TYR A 407 2.85 -9.23 13.09
CA TYR A 407 1.83 -8.25 12.72
C TYR A 407 0.50 -8.93 12.39
N GLN A 408 -0.58 -8.27 12.77
CA GLN A 408 -1.92 -8.86 12.72
C GLN A 408 -2.33 -9.31 11.31
N HIS A 409 -1.87 -8.63 10.26
CA HIS A 409 -2.22 -8.96 8.88
C HIS A 409 -1.57 -10.26 8.37
N PHE A 410 -0.50 -10.77 9.02
CA PHE A 410 0.06 -12.08 8.70
C PHE A 410 -0.87 -13.23 9.12
N LYS A 411 -1.92 -12.98 9.92
CA LYS A 411 -2.98 -13.97 10.19
C LYS A 411 -3.81 -14.31 8.95
N SER A 412 -3.67 -13.54 7.87
CA SER A 412 -4.22 -13.91 6.56
C SER A 412 -3.48 -15.10 5.93
N MET A 413 -2.20 -15.32 6.25
CA MET A 413 -1.41 -16.41 5.71
C MET A 413 -2.04 -17.77 6.07
N PRO A 414 -2.35 -18.63 5.09
CA PRO A 414 -3.08 -19.88 5.33
C PRO A 414 -2.24 -20.91 6.08
N SER A 415 -0.94 -20.96 5.81
CA SER A 415 0.03 -21.84 6.46
C SER A 415 1.45 -21.25 6.34
N PRO A 416 2.44 -21.75 7.11
CA PRO A 416 3.85 -21.41 6.89
C PRO A 416 4.36 -21.72 5.48
N ASP A 417 3.69 -22.62 4.74
CA ASP A 417 4.05 -23.05 3.39
C ASP A 417 3.51 -22.11 2.29
N ALA A 418 3.05 -20.91 2.65
CA ALA A 418 2.72 -19.86 1.68
C ALA A 418 3.96 -19.13 1.14
N VAL A 419 5.10 -19.27 1.82
CA VAL A 419 6.40 -18.66 1.49
C VAL A 419 7.54 -19.60 1.86
N ILE A 420 8.75 -19.27 1.44
CA ILE A 420 9.97 -19.98 1.82
C ILE A 420 10.62 -19.21 2.97
N TRP A 421 10.65 -19.80 4.16
CA TRP A 421 11.31 -19.18 5.31
C TRP A 421 12.82 -19.41 5.26
N ILE A 422 13.61 -18.34 5.37
CA ILE A 422 15.07 -18.42 5.47
C ILE A 422 15.45 -18.19 6.92
N ASN A 423 15.84 -19.24 7.65
CA ASN A 423 16.04 -19.15 9.10
C ASN A 423 17.48 -18.87 9.50
N SER A 424 18.42 -18.93 8.56
CA SER A 424 19.81 -18.51 8.75
C SER A 424 20.48 -18.24 7.40
N LYS A 425 21.65 -17.58 7.43
CA LYS A 425 22.46 -17.30 6.23
C LYS A 425 22.95 -18.57 5.53
N GLU A 426 23.18 -19.65 6.29
CA GLU A 426 23.67 -20.95 5.80
C GLU A 426 22.61 -21.68 4.94
N GLU A 427 21.32 -21.42 5.16
CA GLU A 427 20.25 -22.06 4.40
C GLU A 427 19.96 -21.38 3.05
N ILE A 428 20.52 -20.19 2.80
CA ILE A 428 20.17 -19.35 1.64
C ILE A 428 20.39 -20.09 0.33
N ALA A 429 21.61 -20.57 0.10
CA ALA A 429 21.98 -21.21 -1.17
C ALA A 429 21.09 -22.43 -1.45
N LEU A 430 20.90 -23.30 -0.46
CA LEU A 430 20.07 -24.50 -0.56
C LEU A 430 18.61 -24.15 -0.91
N LYS A 431 18.00 -23.21 -0.17
CA LYS A 431 16.58 -22.86 -0.34
C LYS A 431 16.33 -22.09 -1.63
N VAL A 432 17.24 -21.21 -2.04
CA VAL A 432 17.16 -20.52 -3.33
C VAL A 432 17.27 -21.52 -4.48
N MET A 433 18.24 -22.44 -4.43
CA MET A 433 18.40 -23.42 -5.51
C MET A 433 17.23 -24.40 -5.61
N GLU A 434 16.65 -24.83 -4.48
CA GLU A 434 15.44 -25.65 -4.50
C GLU A 434 14.26 -24.89 -5.11
N ALA A 435 14.11 -23.60 -4.79
CA ALA A 435 13.05 -22.77 -5.35
C ALA A 435 13.20 -22.53 -6.86
N VAL A 436 14.43 -22.36 -7.33
CA VAL A 436 14.74 -22.18 -8.75
C VAL A 436 14.56 -23.48 -9.54
N LYS A 437 15.04 -24.62 -9.02
CA LYS A 437 14.98 -25.92 -9.71
C LYS A 437 13.60 -26.57 -9.61
N ASN A 438 12.90 -26.38 -8.49
CA ASN A 438 11.62 -27.02 -8.18
C ASN A 438 10.56 -26.02 -7.66
N PRO A 439 10.21 -24.94 -8.40
CA PRO A 439 9.30 -23.90 -7.91
C PRO A 439 7.91 -24.41 -7.52
N GLY A 440 7.47 -25.55 -8.09
CA GLY A 440 6.21 -26.20 -7.74
C GLY A 440 6.21 -26.97 -6.42
N LYS A 441 7.38 -27.32 -5.86
CA LYS A 441 7.51 -28.09 -4.61
C LYS A 441 7.66 -27.21 -3.37
N VAL A 442 8.08 -25.97 -3.56
CA VAL A 442 8.25 -24.98 -2.49
C VAL A 442 7.04 -24.08 -2.41
N ALA A 443 6.78 -23.49 -1.25
CA ALA A 443 5.70 -22.52 -1.03
C ALA A 443 4.34 -22.88 -1.70
N PRO A 444 3.82 -24.11 -1.58
CA PRO A 444 2.63 -24.57 -2.30
C PRO A 444 1.37 -23.72 -2.04
N ASP A 445 1.27 -23.07 -0.87
CA ASP A 445 0.09 -22.31 -0.47
C ASP A 445 0.12 -20.83 -0.92
N ARG A 446 1.11 -20.43 -1.72
CA ARG A 446 1.28 -19.04 -2.20
C ARG A 446 0.08 -18.49 -2.95
N LYS A 447 -0.60 -19.34 -3.73
CA LYS A 447 -1.83 -18.99 -4.48
C LYS A 447 -3.03 -18.95 -3.56
N ALA A 448 -3.16 -19.90 -2.64
CA ALA A 448 -4.21 -19.89 -1.63
C ALA A 448 -4.14 -18.61 -0.76
N TRP A 449 -2.93 -18.13 -0.44
CA TRP A 449 -2.78 -16.86 0.27
C TRP A 449 -3.23 -15.66 -0.59
N LEU A 450 -2.82 -15.62 -1.87
CA LEU A 450 -3.24 -14.59 -2.82
C LEU A 450 -4.77 -14.53 -2.95
N GLU A 451 -5.41 -15.67 -3.20
CA GLU A 451 -6.87 -15.80 -3.42
C GLU A 451 -7.68 -15.45 -2.16
N LYS A 452 -7.10 -15.61 -0.97
CA LYS A 452 -7.74 -15.18 0.28
C LYS A 452 -7.81 -13.67 0.41
N ILE A 453 -6.78 -12.94 -0.03
CA ILE A 453 -6.68 -11.49 0.18
C ILE A 453 -7.13 -10.65 -1.01
N ILE A 454 -7.28 -11.26 -2.20
CA ILE A 454 -7.68 -10.58 -3.44
C ILE A 454 -8.83 -11.36 -4.08
N LEU A 455 -9.84 -10.66 -4.57
CA LEU A 455 -10.94 -11.24 -5.33
C LEU A 455 -10.46 -11.73 -6.70
N HIS A 456 -10.89 -12.94 -7.07
CA HIS A 456 -10.67 -13.51 -8.40
C HIS A 456 -11.99 -13.58 -9.20
N PRO A 457 -11.93 -13.46 -10.54
CA PRO A 457 -10.74 -13.21 -11.35
C PRO A 457 -10.24 -11.76 -11.22
N VAL A 458 -8.92 -11.59 -11.10
CA VAL A 458 -8.32 -10.27 -10.82
C VAL A 458 -8.60 -9.21 -11.90
N SER A 459 -8.89 -9.65 -13.13
CA SER A 459 -9.17 -8.82 -14.30
C SER A 459 -10.50 -8.07 -14.24
N GLU A 460 -11.34 -8.37 -13.26
CA GLU A 460 -12.68 -7.77 -13.12
C GLU A 460 -12.72 -6.66 -12.06
N ALA A 461 -11.60 -6.32 -11.42
CA ALA A 461 -11.62 -5.39 -10.29
C ALA A 461 -12.13 -4.00 -10.67
N SER A 462 -11.63 -3.44 -11.77
CA SER A 462 -12.07 -2.16 -12.33
C SER A 462 -13.54 -2.20 -12.73
N GLU A 463 -14.00 -3.29 -13.34
CA GLU A 463 -15.41 -3.49 -13.73
C GLU A 463 -16.35 -3.51 -12.51
N ASN A 464 -15.95 -4.23 -11.45
CA ASN A 464 -16.71 -4.30 -10.22
C ASN A 464 -16.80 -2.95 -9.52
N ILE A 465 -15.75 -2.13 -9.56
CA ILE A 465 -15.78 -0.75 -9.05
C ILE A 465 -16.74 0.10 -9.89
N VAL A 466 -16.69 0.04 -11.21
CA VAL A 466 -17.60 0.79 -12.10
C VAL A 466 -19.06 0.49 -11.77
N LYS A 467 -19.42 -0.79 -11.57
CA LYS A 467 -20.78 -1.18 -11.13
C LYS A 467 -21.18 -0.49 -9.82
N VAL A 468 -20.28 -0.38 -8.83
CA VAL A 468 -20.60 0.28 -7.55
C VAL A 468 -20.79 1.80 -7.70
N LEU A 469 -20.00 2.43 -8.57
CA LEU A 469 -20.05 3.88 -8.83
C LEU A 469 -21.28 4.27 -9.65
N LEU A 470 -21.62 3.47 -10.67
CA LEU A 470 -22.67 3.77 -11.64
C LEU A 470 -24.03 3.13 -11.31
N ASN A 471 -24.13 2.28 -10.27
CA ASN A 471 -25.40 1.97 -9.62
C ASN A 471 -25.78 3.11 -8.67
#